data_AF-A0A968RHK4-F1
#
_entry.id   AF-A0A968RHK4-F1
#
_cell.length_a   1.000
_cell.length_b   1.000
_cell.length_c   1.000
_cell.angle_alpha   90.00
_cell.angle_beta   90.00
_cell.angle_gamma   90.00
#
_symmetry.space_group_name_H-M   'P 1'
#
loop_
_entity.id
_entity.type
_entity.pdbx_description
1 polymer ?
#
loop_
_entity_poly.entity_id
_entity_poly.type
_entity_poly.pdbx_seq_one_letter_code
_entity_poly.pdbx_strand_id
1 'polypeptide(L)'
;MDAGVGNYTAKTFSKDRYTIWTMVSEYHNLPTIGNHTQRPGRQYEAKNVIYESDATKVKFELDLAGAYAKDAGLQQWRRRMTLDRKEGFLLAENFVFDQRVPTITLSLITPCRVDLSKAGIIQFLDISSGELRCQGTYDKDYWQAKVEDIPMNQPEDERVKDSWEKGLRRIILLHNNKEMTGEYSLKFY
;
A
#
# COMPACT_ATOMS: atom_id res chain seq x y z
N MET A 1 3.09 6.39 3.46
CA MET A 1 2.31 7.51 4.06
C MET A 1 0.87 7.46 3.56
N ASP A 2 -0.01 8.31 4.08
CA ASP A 2 -1.33 8.62 3.50
C ASP A 2 -1.26 10.02 2.87
N ALA A 3 -1.78 10.19 1.66
CA ALA A 3 -1.68 11.45 0.90
C ALA A 3 -2.50 12.59 1.52
N GLY A 4 -3.48 12.26 2.37
CA GLY A 4 -4.44 13.21 2.91
C GLY A 4 -5.59 13.50 1.95
N VAL A 5 -6.34 14.55 2.26
CA VAL A 5 -7.60 14.86 1.59
C VAL A 5 -7.40 15.97 0.55
N GLY A 6 -8.01 15.76 -0.62
CA GLY A 6 -8.12 16.77 -1.68
C GLY A 6 -9.08 17.92 -1.39
N ASN A 7 -9.25 18.78 -2.39
CA ASN A 7 -10.32 19.75 -2.39
C ASN A 7 -11.68 19.06 -2.52
N TYR A 8 -12.65 19.54 -1.75
CA TYR A 8 -14.01 19.03 -1.83
C TYR A 8 -14.71 19.62 -3.05
N THR A 9 -15.13 18.75 -3.97
CA THR A 9 -15.91 19.10 -5.15
C THR A 9 -17.27 18.39 -5.10
N ALA A 10 -18.18 18.69 -6.02
CA ALA A 10 -19.43 17.94 -6.16
C ALA A 10 -19.17 16.42 -6.34
N LYS A 11 -18.04 16.08 -6.97
CA LYS A 11 -17.61 14.69 -7.19
C LYS A 11 -17.37 13.94 -5.88
N THR A 12 -16.77 14.60 -4.88
CA THR A 12 -16.50 14.06 -3.53
C THR A 12 -17.75 13.49 -2.86
N PHE A 13 -18.91 14.11 -3.09
CA PHE A 13 -20.19 13.74 -2.48
C PHE A 13 -21.11 12.97 -3.42
N SER A 14 -20.62 12.59 -4.59
CA SER A 14 -21.37 11.85 -5.61
C SER A 14 -21.01 10.36 -5.61
N LYS A 15 -21.71 9.60 -6.44
CA LYS A 15 -21.35 8.21 -6.76
C LYS A 15 -19.95 8.08 -7.40
N ASP A 16 -19.43 9.15 -7.98
CA ASP A 16 -18.15 9.17 -8.69
C ASP A 16 -16.96 9.43 -7.76
N ARG A 17 -17.18 9.55 -6.44
CA ARG A 17 -16.12 9.80 -5.45
C ARG A 17 -14.99 8.76 -5.48
N TYR A 18 -15.31 7.51 -5.83
CA TYR A 18 -14.32 6.43 -5.95
C TYR A 18 -13.57 6.42 -7.29
N THR A 19 -13.74 7.45 -8.10
CA THR A 19 -12.83 7.76 -9.21
C THR A 19 -11.78 8.80 -8.82
N ILE A 20 -11.85 9.34 -7.60
CA ILE A 20 -10.82 10.21 -7.01
C ILE A 20 -9.74 9.29 -6.42
N TRP A 21 -8.50 9.47 -6.85
CA TRP A 21 -7.41 8.54 -6.52
C TRP A 21 -7.14 8.46 -5.00
N THR A 22 -7.31 9.56 -4.26
CA THR A 22 -7.19 9.61 -2.79
C THR A 22 -8.30 8.87 -2.05
N MET A 23 -9.32 8.35 -2.75
CA MET A 23 -10.44 7.61 -2.15
C MET A 23 -10.44 6.12 -2.49
N VAL A 24 -9.41 5.62 -3.17
CA VAL A 24 -9.31 4.20 -3.56
C VAL A 24 -8.05 3.56 -3.00
N SER A 25 -8.13 2.26 -2.67
CA SER A 25 -7.05 1.53 -1.99
C SER A 25 -5.76 1.44 -2.82
N GLU A 26 -5.85 1.54 -4.14
CA GLU A 26 -4.71 1.45 -5.07
C GLU A 26 -3.66 2.54 -4.86
N TYR A 27 -4.06 3.66 -4.27
CA TYR A 27 -3.18 4.77 -3.92
C TYR A 27 -3.03 4.92 -2.41
N HIS A 28 -3.19 3.82 -1.69
CA HIS A 28 -2.82 3.68 -0.29
C HIS A 28 -1.82 2.53 -0.17
N ASN A 29 -1.26 2.35 1.03
CA ASN A 29 -0.26 1.31 1.28
C ASN A 29 -0.91 -0.09 1.36
N LEU A 30 -1.76 -0.47 0.40
CA LEU A 30 -2.69 -1.61 0.45
C LEU A 30 -2.49 -2.55 -0.76
N PRO A 31 -2.97 -3.81 -0.67
CA PRO A 31 -2.93 -4.74 -1.79
C PRO A 31 -4.03 -4.48 -2.82
N THR A 32 -3.73 -4.77 -4.08
CA THR A 32 -4.69 -4.96 -5.17
C THR A 32 -4.60 -6.41 -5.63
N ILE A 33 -5.74 -7.08 -5.74
CA ILE A 33 -5.86 -8.51 -5.99
C ILE A 33 -6.39 -8.72 -7.41
N GLY A 34 -5.54 -9.10 -8.35
CA GLY A 34 -5.89 -9.06 -9.77
C GLY A 34 -6.25 -7.63 -10.18
N ASN A 35 -7.51 -7.43 -10.57
CA ASN A 35 -8.15 -6.14 -10.85
C ASN A 35 -9.10 -5.67 -9.73
N HIS A 36 -9.12 -6.35 -8.58
CA HIS A 36 -10.00 -6.05 -7.45
C HIS A 36 -9.31 -5.16 -6.42
N THR A 37 -9.99 -4.08 -6.09
CA THR A 37 -9.62 -3.11 -5.04
C THR A 37 -10.59 -3.22 -3.87
N GLN A 38 -10.27 -2.60 -2.74
CA GLN A 38 -11.20 -2.59 -1.61
C GLN A 38 -12.48 -1.84 -1.98
N ARG A 39 -13.61 -2.35 -1.49
CA ARG A 39 -14.94 -1.80 -1.78
C ARG A 39 -15.45 -0.95 -0.61
N PRO A 40 -16.27 0.07 -0.87
CA PRO A 40 -16.84 0.90 0.17
C PRO A 40 -18.10 0.27 0.79
N GLY A 41 -18.28 0.48 2.08
CA GLY A 41 -19.49 0.09 2.82
C GLY A 41 -19.17 -0.83 3.99
N ARG A 42 -20.07 -0.89 4.99
CA ARG A 42 -19.85 -1.65 6.22
C ARG A 42 -19.74 -3.17 5.99
N GLN A 43 -20.35 -3.67 4.92
CA GLN A 43 -20.18 -5.06 4.49
C GLN A 43 -18.74 -5.37 4.01
N TYR A 44 -17.95 -4.34 3.72
CA TYR A 44 -16.56 -4.45 3.29
C TYR A 44 -15.63 -3.91 4.38
N GLU A 45 -15.48 -4.67 5.45
CA GLU A 45 -14.66 -4.32 6.61
C GLU A 45 -13.56 -5.36 6.85
N ALA A 46 -12.42 -4.88 7.34
CA ALA A 46 -11.39 -5.76 7.88
C ALA A 46 -11.87 -6.36 9.22
N LYS A 47 -11.35 -7.55 9.54
CA LYS A 47 -11.75 -8.32 10.73
C LYS A 47 -10.53 -8.83 11.48
N ASN A 48 -10.77 -9.50 12.60
CA ASN A 48 -9.73 -10.18 13.38
C ASN A 48 -8.56 -9.26 13.75
N VAL A 49 -8.88 -8.05 14.22
CA VAL A 49 -7.88 -7.05 14.60
C VAL A 49 -7.18 -7.49 15.89
N ILE A 50 -5.86 -7.53 15.87
CA ILE A 50 -5.00 -7.87 17.01
C ILE A 50 -4.00 -6.73 17.20
N TYR A 51 -3.87 -6.26 18.44
CA TYR A 51 -2.89 -5.26 18.83
C TYR A 51 -2.10 -5.75 20.04
N GLU A 52 -0.79 -5.65 19.95
CA GLU A 52 0.14 -5.98 21.04
C GLU A 52 1.23 -4.91 21.10
N SER A 53 1.60 -4.50 22.30
CA SER A 53 2.70 -3.57 22.50
C SER A 53 3.46 -3.89 23.77
N ASP A 54 4.78 -3.84 23.67
CA ASP A 54 5.71 -3.95 24.80
C ASP A 54 6.81 -2.88 24.70
N ALA A 55 7.82 -2.99 25.56
CA ALA A 55 8.93 -2.04 25.64
C ALA A 55 9.82 -2.02 24.37
N THR A 56 9.79 -3.08 23.57
CA THR A 56 10.65 -3.30 22.41
C THR A 56 9.90 -3.23 21.09
N LYS A 57 8.64 -3.66 21.05
CA LYS A 57 7.85 -3.82 19.83
C LYS A 57 6.42 -3.32 19.96
N VAL A 58 5.88 -2.87 18.84
CA VAL A 58 4.45 -2.65 18.62
C VAL A 58 4.02 -3.50 17.43
N LYS A 59 2.97 -4.30 17.58
CA LYS A 59 2.41 -5.17 16.54
C LYS A 59 0.94 -4.84 16.35
N PHE A 60 0.54 -4.65 15.09
CA PHE A 60 -0.85 -4.52 14.69
C PHE A 60 -1.13 -5.48 13.53
N GLU A 61 -2.16 -6.30 13.66
CA GLU A 61 -2.55 -7.30 12.67
C GLU A 61 -4.05 -7.24 12.41
N LEU A 62 -4.44 -7.53 11.17
CA LEU A 62 -5.84 -7.58 10.74
C LEU A 62 -5.99 -8.45 9.48
N ASP A 63 -7.19 -9.01 9.31
CA ASP A 63 -7.60 -9.71 8.09
C ASP A 63 -8.37 -8.76 7.17
N LEU A 64 -7.79 -8.49 6.00
CA LEU A 64 -8.31 -7.59 4.98
C LEU A 64 -9.25 -8.29 3.98
N ALA A 65 -9.41 -9.62 4.01
CA ALA A 65 -10.23 -10.33 3.02
C ALA A 65 -11.66 -9.79 2.95
N GLY A 66 -12.24 -9.44 4.10
CA GLY A 66 -13.58 -8.86 4.19
C GLY A 66 -13.74 -7.50 3.49
N ALA A 67 -12.66 -6.76 3.22
CA ALA A 67 -12.70 -5.48 2.53
C ALA A 67 -12.83 -5.60 1.00
N TYR A 68 -12.74 -6.80 0.45
CA TYR A 68 -12.87 -7.07 -0.98
C TYR A 68 -14.21 -7.73 -1.31
N ALA A 69 -14.63 -7.61 -2.56
CA ALA A 69 -15.76 -8.38 -3.06
C ALA A 69 -15.38 -9.87 -3.20
N LYS A 70 -16.36 -10.77 -3.10
CA LYS A 70 -16.13 -12.23 -3.12
C LYS A 70 -15.43 -12.71 -4.39
N ASP A 71 -15.66 -12.03 -5.50
CA ASP A 71 -15.03 -12.33 -6.79
C ASP A 71 -13.52 -12.02 -6.82
N ALA A 72 -12.98 -11.31 -5.83
CA ALA A 72 -11.53 -11.18 -5.62
C ALA A 72 -10.86 -12.52 -5.22
N GLY A 73 -11.65 -13.53 -4.83
CA GLY A 73 -11.16 -14.87 -4.53
C GLY A 73 -10.39 -15.01 -3.22
N LEU A 74 -10.53 -14.04 -2.30
CA LEU A 74 -9.83 -14.05 -1.02
C LEU A 74 -10.58 -14.86 0.02
N GLN A 75 -9.95 -15.92 0.53
CA GLN A 75 -10.35 -16.54 1.77
C GLN A 75 -9.78 -15.78 2.98
N GLN A 76 -8.52 -15.35 2.88
CA GLN A 76 -7.82 -14.61 3.92
C GLN A 76 -6.77 -13.67 3.30
N TRP A 77 -6.65 -12.48 3.87
CA TRP A 77 -5.48 -11.61 3.66
C TRP A 77 -5.07 -11.01 4.99
N ARG A 78 -4.16 -11.67 5.69
CA ARG A 78 -3.66 -11.23 6.98
C ARG A 78 -2.46 -10.32 6.80
N ARG A 79 -2.64 -9.07 7.17
CA ARG A 79 -1.57 -8.08 7.22
C ARG A 79 -1.09 -7.91 8.65
N ARG A 80 0.21 -7.95 8.87
CA ARG A 80 0.87 -7.62 10.13
C ARG A 80 1.87 -6.50 9.94
N MET A 81 1.78 -5.49 10.78
CA MET A 81 2.70 -4.37 10.86
C MET A 81 3.39 -4.41 12.21
N THR A 82 4.71 -4.53 12.21
CA THR A 82 5.52 -4.58 13.42
C THR A 82 6.54 -3.45 13.40
N LEU A 83 6.47 -2.54 14.37
CA LEU A 83 7.56 -1.60 14.66
C LEU A 83 8.42 -2.22 15.75
N ASP A 84 9.63 -2.63 15.39
CA ASP A 84 10.69 -2.92 16.35
C ASP A 84 11.49 -1.64 16.57
N ARG A 85 11.57 -1.20 17.83
CA ARG A 85 12.20 0.08 18.19
C ARG A 85 13.71 0.13 17.93
N LYS A 86 14.35 -1.01 17.66
CA LYS A 86 15.77 -1.12 17.31
C LYS A 86 15.98 -1.55 15.85
N GLU A 87 15.17 -2.48 15.36
CA GLU A 87 15.37 -3.12 14.06
C GLU A 87 14.62 -2.46 12.90
N GLY A 88 13.70 -1.53 13.19
CA GLY A 88 12.88 -0.85 12.20
C GLY A 88 11.48 -1.44 12.02
N PHE A 89 10.90 -1.26 10.84
CA PHE A 89 9.51 -1.62 10.56
C PHE A 89 9.42 -2.85 9.65
N LEU A 90 8.54 -3.78 9.98
CA LEU A 90 8.26 -4.99 9.20
C LEU A 90 6.78 -5.00 8.82
N LEU A 91 6.50 -5.03 7.51
CA LEU A 91 5.19 -5.32 6.96
C LEU A 91 5.19 -6.76 6.46
N ALA A 92 4.37 -7.61 7.04
CA ALA A 92 4.17 -8.99 6.60
C ALA A 92 2.75 -9.15 6.04
N GLU A 93 2.65 -9.87 4.93
CA GLU A 93 1.41 -10.21 4.23
C GLU A 93 1.31 -11.73 4.16
N ASN A 94 0.20 -12.30 4.61
CA ASN A 94 -0.10 -13.72 4.47
C ASN A 94 -1.48 -13.87 3.85
N PHE A 95 -1.59 -14.63 2.76
CA PHE A 95 -2.85 -14.78 2.04
C PHE A 95 -3.20 -16.22 1.75
N VAL A 96 -4.51 -16.44 1.60
CA VAL A 96 -5.12 -17.67 1.12
C VAL A 96 -6.21 -17.31 0.13
N PHE A 97 -6.13 -17.85 -1.08
CA PHE A 97 -7.15 -17.70 -2.11
C PHE A 97 -8.01 -18.96 -2.21
N ASP A 98 -9.27 -18.80 -2.60
CA ASP A 98 -10.18 -19.90 -2.98
C ASP A 98 -10.09 -20.25 -4.48
N GLN A 99 -9.55 -19.34 -5.29
CA GLN A 99 -9.32 -19.48 -6.72
C GLN A 99 -7.99 -18.88 -7.14
N ARG A 100 -7.51 -19.24 -8.34
CA ARG A 100 -6.26 -18.69 -8.85
C ARG A 100 -6.42 -17.20 -9.19
N VAL A 101 -5.65 -16.36 -8.52
CA VAL A 101 -5.48 -14.94 -8.86
C VAL A 101 -4.15 -14.75 -9.58
N PRO A 102 -4.12 -14.14 -10.79
CA PRO A 102 -2.91 -14.09 -11.61
C PRO A 102 -1.88 -13.06 -11.12
N THR A 103 -2.32 -11.98 -10.47
CA THR A 103 -1.45 -10.88 -10.06
C THR A 103 -1.82 -10.38 -8.68
N ILE A 104 -0.81 -10.03 -7.90
CA ILE A 104 -0.94 -9.31 -6.64
C ILE A 104 -0.09 -8.06 -6.77
N THR A 105 -0.64 -6.91 -6.38
CA THR A 105 0.12 -5.66 -6.32
C THR A 105 0.11 -5.13 -4.90
N LEU A 106 1.26 -4.73 -4.38
CA LEU A 106 1.34 -3.86 -3.20
C LEU A 106 1.72 -2.45 -3.64
N SER A 107 0.89 -1.48 -3.28
CA SER A 107 1.19 -0.06 -3.47
C SER A 107 1.85 0.50 -2.22
N LEU A 108 2.80 1.42 -2.37
CA LEU A 108 3.30 2.28 -1.30
C LEU A 108 3.36 3.72 -1.79
N ILE A 109 2.88 4.68 -0.99
CA ILE A 109 2.93 6.11 -1.31
C ILE A 109 4.05 6.79 -0.53
N THR A 110 4.81 7.64 -1.22
CA THR A 110 5.94 8.38 -0.64
C THR A 110 6.14 9.76 -1.29
N PRO A 111 6.58 10.79 -0.54
CA PRO A 111 7.01 12.06 -1.12
C PRO A 111 8.50 12.03 -1.52
N CYS A 112 9.23 10.99 -1.11
CA CYS A 112 10.64 10.82 -1.42
C CYS A 112 10.86 10.58 -2.92
N ARG A 113 12.06 10.90 -3.40
CA ARG A 113 12.58 10.28 -4.62
C ARG A 113 12.85 8.81 -4.31
N VAL A 114 12.52 7.92 -5.25
CA VAL A 114 12.71 6.48 -5.08
C VAL A 114 13.79 6.00 -6.04
N ASP A 115 14.79 5.30 -5.51
CA ASP A 115 15.78 4.58 -6.30
C ASP A 115 15.54 3.06 -6.19
N LEU A 116 15.34 2.43 -7.35
CA LEU A 116 15.09 0.99 -7.53
C LEU A 116 16.18 0.33 -8.38
N SER A 117 17.35 0.96 -8.51
CA SER A 117 18.47 0.47 -9.34
C SER A 117 19.00 -0.89 -8.89
N LYS A 118 18.79 -1.27 -7.63
CA LYS A 118 19.16 -2.57 -7.08
C LYS A 118 17.92 -3.40 -6.73
N ALA A 119 17.74 -4.52 -7.42
CA ALA A 119 16.64 -5.44 -7.16
C ALA A 119 16.62 -5.92 -5.70
N GLY A 120 15.43 -5.90 -5.09
CA GLY A 120 15.21 -6.27 -3.69
C GLY A 120 15.46 -5.13 -2.70
N ILE A 121 15.86 -3.95 -3.18
CA ILE A 121 16.08 -2.76 -2.35
C ILE A 121 15.27 -1.58 -2.90
N ILE A 122 14.68 -0.81 -1.99
CA ILE A 122 14.01 0.45 -2.26
C ILE A 122 14.73 1.51 -1.44
N GLN A 123 15.36 2.49 -2.09
CA GLN A 123 15.94 3.63 -1.37
C GLN A 123 15.00 4.82 -1.45
N PHE A 124 14.67 5.39 -0.29
CA PHE A 124 13.87 6.60 -0.16
C PHE A 124 14.82 7.77 0.08
N LEU A 125 14.94 8.64 -0.92
CA LEU A 125 15.85 9.76 -0.91
C LEU A 125 15.06 11.06 -0.70
N ASP A 126 15.63 11.98 0.06
CA ASP A 126 15.16 13.34 0.11
C ASP A 126 15.14 13.91 -1.30
N ILE A 127 14.00 14.48 -1.70
CA ILE A 127 13.84 14.93 -3.08
C ILE A 127 14.68 16.18 -3.40
N SER A 128 15.07 16.96 -2.38
CA SER A 128 15.90 18.16 -2.55
C SER A 128 17.38 17.86 -2.39
N SER A 129 17.79 17.25 -1.28
CA SER A 129 19.21 17.01 -0.99
C SER A 129 19.75 15.74 -1.64
N GLY A 130 18.87 14.78 -2.00
CA GLY A 130 19.28 13.45 -2.45
C GLY A 130 19.78 12.54 -1.32
N GLU A 131 19.73 13.00 -0.06
CA GLU A 131 20.15 12.24 1.12
C GLU A 131 19.24 11.02 1.36
N LEU A 132 19.82 9.89 1.76
CA LEU A 132 19.03 8.71 2.13
C LEU A 132 18.22 8.99 3.41
N ARG A 133 16.90 8.83 3.31
CA ARG A 133 15.95 8.99 4.42
C ARG A 133 15.54 7.65 5.04
N CYS A 134 15.41 6.61 4.22
CA CYS A 134 15.01 5.27 4.64
C CYS A 134 15.42 4.27 3.56
N GLN A 135 15.62 3.02 3.96
CA GLN A 135 15.77 1.91 3.04
C GLN A 135 14.71 0.84 3.30
N GLY A 136 14.06 0.36 2.25
CA GLY A 136 13.20 -0.82 2.25
C GLY A 136 13.88 -2.02 1.58
N THR A 137 13.54 -3.22 2.01
CA THR A 137 13.90 -4.47 1.33
C THR A 137 12.66 -5.29 1.03
N TYR A 138 12.71 -6.05 -0.07
CA TYR A 138 11.67 -6.97 -0.50
C TYR A 138 12.30 -8.19 -1.17
N ASP A 139 11.57 -9.29 -1.25
CA ASP A 139 12.04 -10.47 -1.97
C ASP A 139 11.89 -10.27 -3.48
N LYS A 140 13.02 -10.07 -4.16
CA LYS A 140 13.09 -9.83 -5.61
C LYS A 140 12.66 -11.03 -6.46
N ASP A 141 12.61 -12.23 -5.90
CA ASP A 141 12.23 -13.43 -6.63
C ASP A 141 10.70 -13.55 -6.74
N TYR A 142 9.97 -12.87 -5.84
CA TYR A 142 8.51 -12.75 -5.89
C TYR A 142 8.04 -11.40 -6.45
N TRP A 143 8.71 -10.30 -6.10
CA TRP A 143 8.22 -8.95 -6.39
C TRP A 143 9.07 -8.23 -7.44
N GLN A 144 8.40 -7.58 -8.37
CA GLN A 144 8.99 -6.62 -9.30
C GLN A 144 8.56 -5.21 -8.89
N ALA A 145 9.53 -4.38 -8.50
CA ALA A 145 9.27 -3.01 -8.10
C ALA A 145 9.32 -2.05 -9.29
N LYS A 146 8.36 -1.13 -9.35
CA LYS A 146 8.43 0.07 -10.20
C LYS A 146 7.93 1.27 -9.42
N VAL A 147 8.24 2.47 -9.92
CA VAL A 147 7.76 3.72 -9.35
C VAL A 147 7.13 4.58 -10.44
N GLU A 148 6.05 5.27 -10.11
CA GLU A 148 5.38 6.25 -10.96
C GLU A 148 5.08 7.52 -10.16
N ASP A 149 5.16 8.69 -10.82
CA ASP A 149 4.68 9.94 -10.24
C ASP A 149 3.15 9.98 -10.30
N ILE A 150 2.52 10.51 -9.24
CA ILE A 150 1.08 10.75 -9.21
C ILE A 150 0.82 12.12 -9.87
N PRO A 151 0.11 12.18 -11.01
CA PRO A 151 0.02 13.41 -11.82
C PRO A 151 -0.62 14.62 -11.11
N MET A 152 -1.51 14.37 -10.14
CA MET A 152 -2.22 15.40 -9.37
C MET A 152 -2.79 16.54 -10.24
N ASN A 153 -3.42 16.24 -11.37
CA ASN A 153 -3.83 17.26 -12.35
C ASN A 153 -5.32 17.59 -12.34
N GLN A 154 -6.06 17.14 -11.33
CA GLN A 154 -7.50 17.38 -11.18
C GLN A 154 -7.79 18.51 -10.18
N PRO A 155 -8.98 19.14 -10.25
CA PRO A 155 -9.41 20.14 -9.25
C PRO A 155 -9.38 19.60 -7.82
N GLU A 156 -9.67 18.31 -7.62
CA GLU A 156 -9.58 17.65 -6.32
C GLU A 156 -8.15 17.64 -5.75
N ASP A 157 -7.11 17.84 -6.56
CA ASP A 157 -5.71 17.66 -6.13
C ASP A 157 -5.06 18.90 -5.53
N GLU A 158 -5.66 20.08 -5.67
CA GLU A 158 -5.06 21.37 -5.25
C GLU A 158 -4.60 21.34 -3.78
N ARG A 159 -5.44 20.89 -2.86
CA ARG A 159 -5.08 20.80 -1.44
C ARG A 159 -3.99 19.76 -1.15
N VAL A 160 -3.94 18.68 -1.93
CA VAL A 160 -2.87 17.67 -1.80
C VAL A 160 -1.55 18.28 -2.28
N LYS A 161 -1.55 19.10 -3.34
CA LYS A 161 -0.35 19.81 -3.80
C LYS A 161 0.20 20.78 -2.76
N ASP A 162 -0.66 21.49 -2.04
CA ASP A 162 -0.21 22.41 -0.98
C ASP A 162 0.55 21.66 0.13
N SER A 163 0.17 20.39 0.38
CA SER A 163 0.85 19.54 1.36
C SER A 163 2.11 18.88 0.80
N TRP A 164 2.15 18.67 -0.52
CA TRP A 164 3.18 17.89 -1.21
C TRP A 164 3.64 18.60 -2.49
N GLU A 165 4.19 19.81 -2.34
CA GLU A 165 4.57 20.69 -3.47
C GLU A 165 5.48 20.00 -4.50
N LYS A 166 6.29 19.04 -4.04
CA LYS A 166 7.27 18.30 -4.85
C LYS A 166 6.71 16.97 -5.41
N GLY A 167 5.39 16.81 -5.31
CA GLY A 167 4.64 15.66 -5.77
C GLY A 167 4.76 14.44 -4.86
N LEU A 168 3.96 13.43 -5.18
CA LEU A 168 4.01 12.10 -4.57
C LEU A 168 4.33 11.06 -5.64
N ARG A 169 4.96 9.98 -5.20
CA ARG A 169 5.16 8.77 -6.00
C ARG A 169 4.39 7.61 -5.43
N ARG A 170 3.95 6.73 -6.32
CA ARG A 170 3.48 5.40 -6.00
C ARG A 170 4.53 4.38 -6.39
N ILE A 171 5.04 3.66 -5.40
CA ILE A 171 5.82 2.45 -5.62
C ILE A 171 4.82 1.30 -5.80
N ILE A 172 5.06 0.48 -6.81
CA ILE A 172 4.24 -0.67 -7.16
C ILE A 172 5.14 -1.89 -7.09
N LEU A 173 4.85 -2.80 -6.17
CA LEU A 173 5.45 -4.13 -6.09
C LEU A 173 4.47 -5.11 -6.73
N LEU A 174 4.81 -5.60 -7.92
CA LEU A 174 4.00 -6.55 -8.69
C LEU A 174 4.51 -7.96 -8.46
N HIS A 175 3.61 -8.86 -8.05
CA HIS A 175 3.85 -10.29 -7.97
C HIS A 175 2.98 -11.02 -9.01
N ASN A 176 3.63 -11.78 -9.90
CA ASN A 176 2.95 -12.69 -10.82
C ASN A 176 2.62 -13.98 -10.06
N ASN A 177 1.44 -14.02 -9.45
CA ASN A 177 1.04 -15.05 -8.53
C ASN A 177 0.70 -16.37 -9.24
N LYS A 178 1.25 -17.46 -8.71
CA LYS A 178 0.96 -18.83 -9.13
C LYS A 178 0.44 -19.69 -7.98
N GLU A 179 0.51 -19.17 -6.76
CA GLU A 179 0.23 -19.90 -5.53
C GLU A 179 -1.15 -19.56 -5.01
N MET A 180 -1.78 -20.53 -4.34
CA MET A 180 -3.04 -20.30 -3.62
C MET A 180 -2.79 -19.70 -2.23
N THR A 181 -1.58 -19.87 -1.70
CA THR A 181 -1.17 -19.36 -0.40
C THR A 181 0.22 -18.76 -0.49
N GLY A 182 0.50 -17.73 0.30
CA GLY A 182 1.84 -17.18 0.37
C GLY A 182 2.05 -16.33 1.60
N GLU A 183 3.32 -16.13 1.94
CA GLU A 183 3.77 -15.24 2.99
C GLU A 183 4.92 -14.40 2.46
N TYR A 184 4.80 -13.09 2.57
CA TYR A 184 5.81 -12.14 2.11
C TYR A 184 6.05 -11.07 3.16
N SER A 185 7.25 -10.49 3.14
CA SER A 185 7.58 -9.40 4.03
C SER A 185 8.37 -8.29 3.33
N LEU A 186 8.09 -7.06 3.73
CA LEU A 186 8.89 -5.89 3.42
C LEU A 186 9.46 -5.37 4.74
N LYS A 187 10.78 -5.15 4.80
CA LYS A 187 11.44 -4.56 5.98
C LYS A 187 11.96 -3.18 5.64
N PHE A 188 11.79 -2.23 6.55
CA PHE A 188 12.21 -0.83 6.42
C PHE A 188 13.08 -0.45 7.61
N TYR A 189 14.17 0.26 7.34
CA TYR A 189 15.19 0.67 8.31
C TYR A 189 15.55 2.14 8.09
#